data_AF-A0A7X7P145-F1
#
_entry.id   AF-A0A7X7P145-F1
#
_cell.length_a   1.000
_cell.length_b   1.000
_cell.length_c   1.000
_cell.angle_alpha   90.00
_cell.angle_beta   90.00
_cell.angle_gamma   90.00
#
_symmetry.space_group_name_H-M   'P 1'
#
loop_
_entity.id
_entity.type
_entity.pdbx_description
1 polymer ?
#
loop_
_entity_poly.entity_id
_entity_poly.type
_entity_poly.pdbx_seq_one_letter_code
_entity_poly.pdbx_strand_id
1 'polypeptide(L)'
;FGDRRKAMMEDIAVLTGGKFISEDLGIKLESLALSDMGKAKRITIDKENTTIIDGAGSKDEINARVQQIKAQIADTTSDYDREKLQERLAKLAGGVAVINVGASTESEMKEKKARVEDALHATRAAVEEGIVPGGGVALIRAQSALDNVKAEGEVKIGVDIVRRACEAPLRQLVENAGLDASIVVQEVRSSKGAHGYDVAKGAYGDMIKAGIIDPTKVTRSALENAASIAGLLLVTEAMIAEIPKKEPPAPPMPGGGMDGMY
;
A
#
# COMPACT_ATOMS: atom_id res chain seq x y z
N PHE A 1 4.85 -19.94 -13.43
CA PHE A 1 4.76 -21.41 -13.35
C PHE A 1 5.46 -22.03 -14.56
N GLY A 2 5.65 -23.35 -14.60
CA GLY A 2 6.31 -24.04 -15.72
C GLY A 2 7.71 -23.51 -16.03
N ASP A 3 8.07 -23.45 -17.31
CA ASP A 3 9.40 -23.01 -17.77
C ASP A 3 9.72 -21.57 -17.38
N ARG A 4 8.69 -20.71 -17.26
CA ARG A 4 8.86 -19.36 -16.73
C ARG A 4 9.39 -19.37 -15.30
N ARG A 5 8.96 -20.32 -14.45
CA ARG A 5 9.51 -20.45 -13.08
C ARG A 5 11.00 -20.80 -13.15
N LYS A 6 11.39 -21.73 -14.02
CA LYS A 6 12.81 -22.12 -14.20
C LYS A 6 13.65 -20.92 -14.65
N ALA A 7 13.17 -20.19 -15.66
CA ALA A 7 13.85 -19.00 -16.18
C ALA A 7 13.99 -17.88 -15.11
N MET A 8 12.96 -17.67 -14.27
CA MET A 8 13.03 -16.71 -13.16
C MET A 8 13.96 -17.17 -12.03
N MET A 9 14.05 -18.46 -11.75
CA MET A 9 14.99 -18.99 -10.75
C MET A 9 16.44 -18.85 -11.24
N GLU A 10 16.68 -19.02 -12.54
CA GLU A 10 17.97 -18.72 -13.15
C GLU A 10 18.31 -17.22 -13.08
N ASP A 11 17.33 -16.33 -13.29
CA ASP A 11 17.51 -14.88 -13.11
C ASP A 11 17.94 -14.54 -11.67
N ILE A 12 17.31 -15.17 -10.67
CA ILE A 12 17.66 -15.01 -9.25
C ILE A 12 19.06 -15.57 -8.96
N ALA A 13 19.41 -16.71 -9.54
CA ALA A 13 20.72 -17.33 -9.40
C ALA A 13 21.82 -16.40 -9.91
N VAL A 14 21.66 -15.87 -11.14
CA VAL A 14 22.58 -14.88 -11.73
C VAL A 14 22.66 -13.61 -10.88
N LEU A 15 21.53 -13.09 -10.40
CA LEU A 15 21.50 -11.90 -9.54
C LEU A 15 22.27 -12.09 -8.21
N THR A 16 22.20 -13.29 -7.64
CA THR A 16 22.81 -13.61 -6.33
C THR A 16 24.18 -14.27 -6.43
N GLY A 17 24.65 -14.58 -7.65
CA GLY A 17 25.88 -15.36 -7.88
C GLY A 17 25.76 -16.83 -7.47
N GLY A 18 24.54 -17.33 -7.31
CA GLY A 18 24.27 -18.73 -7.00
C GLY A 18 24.14 -19.57 -8.27
N LYS A 19 24.13 -20.89 -8.11
CA LYS A 19 23.88 -21.83 -9.20
C LYS A 19 22.40 -22.19 -9.27
N PHE A 20 21.81 -22.12 -10.46
CA PHE A 20 20.47 -22.64 -10.67
C PHE A 20 20.49 -24.17 -10.64
N ILE A 21 19.72 -24.76 -9.72
CA ILE A 21 19.64 -26.20 -9.52
C ILE A 21 18.24 -26.66 -9.94
N SER A 22 18.19 -27.56 -10.91
CA SER A 22 16.96 -28.19 -11.41
C SER A 22 17.17 -29.69 -11.52
N GLU A 23 16.11 -30.47 -11.34
CA GLU A 23 16.13 -31.93 -11.53
C GLU A 23 16.55 -32.31 -12.96
N ASP A 24 16.21 -31.48 -13.95
CA ASP A 24 16.57 -31.70 -15.36
C ASP A 24 18.08 -31.66 -15.60
N LEU A 25 18.84 -30.99 -14.72
CA LEU A 25 20.29 -30.89 -14.80
C LEU A 25 21.00 -32.09 -14.15
N GLY A 26 20.26 -33.02 -13.54
CA GLY A 26 20.79 -34.22 -12.89
C GLY A 26 21.62 -33.95 -11.62
N ILE A 27 21.54 -32.73 -11.07
CA ILE A 27 22.27 -32.33 -9.86
C ILE A 27 21.48 -32.78 -8.64
N LYS A 28 22.10 -33.61 -7.78
CA LYS A 28 21.48 -34.04 -6.52
C LYS A 28 21.66 -32.97 -5.45
N LEU A 29 20.64 -32.80 -4.61
CA LEU A 29 20.68 -31.85 -3.48
C LEU A 29 21.84 -32.17 -2.49
N GLU A 30 22.17 -33.46 -2.37
CA GLU A 30 23.23 -33.97 -1.49
C GLU A 30 24.65 -33.56 -1.90
N SER A 31 24.87 -33.26 -3.20
CA SER A 31 26.18 -32.89 -3.74
C SER A 31 26.46 -31.39 -3.73
N LEU A 32 25.56 -30.59 -3.15
CA LEU A 32 25.66 -29.14 -3.18
C LEU A 32 26.70 -28.62 -2.18
N ALA A 33 27.50 -27.64 -2.61
CA ALA A 33 28.45 -26.95 -1.77
C ALA A 33 27.96 -25.54 -1.41
N LEU A 34 28.52 -24.95 -0.36
CA LEU A 34 28.24 -23.56 0.01
C LEU A 34 28.60 -22.56 -1.10
N SER A 35 29.50 -22.94 -2.02
CA SER A 35 29.83 -22.15 -3.21
C SER A 35 28.71 -22.11 -4.25
N ASP A 36 27.78 -23.06 -4.24
CA ASP A 36 26.63 -23.08 -5.16
C ASP A 36 25.49 -22.17 -4.67
N MET A 37 25.55 -21.70 -3.42
CA MET A 37 24.50 -20.85 -2.83
C MET A 37 24.66 -19.39 -3.24
N GLY A 38 23.52 -18.76 -3.59
CA GLY A 38 23.46 -17.33 -3.84
C GLY A 38 23.65 -16.50 -2.56
N LYS A 39 24.28 -15.33 -2.71
CA LYS A 39 24.51 -14.38 -1.61
C LYS A 39 23.83 -13.04 -1.92
N ALA A 40 23.30 -12.40 -0.89
CA ALA A 40 22.73 -11.06 -0.95
C ALA A 40 22.95 -10.33 0.37
N LYS A 41 23.02 -8.99 0.32
CA LYS A 41 23.24 -8.17 1.51
C LYS A 41 22.04 -8.16 2.46
N ARG A 42 20.82 -8.08 1.91
CA ARG A 42 19.58 -8.09 2.70
C ARG A 42 18.45 -8.74 1.90
N ILE A 43 17.67 -9.56 2.58
CA ILE A 43 16.44 -10.13 2.03
C ILE A 43 15.29 -9.71 2.95
N THR A 44 14.22 -9.18 2.37
CA THR A 44 13.01 -8.79 3.10
C THR A 44 11.83 -9.56 2.54
N ILE A 45 11.06 -10.19 3.42
CA ILE A 45 9.91 -11.02 3.06
C ILE A 45 8.70 -10.45 3.78
N ASP A 46 7.65 -10.12 3.03
CA ASP A 46 6.34 -9.77 3.54
C ASP A 46 5.30 -10.85 3.18
N LYS A 47 4.01 -10.61 3.46
CA LYS A 47 2.94 -11.60 3.23
C LYS A 47 2.81 -12.00 1.76
N GLU A 48 3.12 -11.11 0.82
CA GLU A 48 2.85 -11.28 -0.62
C GLU A 48 4.11 -11.18 -1.49
N ASN A 49 5.21 -10.61 -0.98
CA ASN A 49 6.41 -10.29 -1.75
C ASN A 49 7.70 -10.70 -1.03
N THR A 50 8.72 -11.02 -1.84
CA THR A 50 10.10 -11.23 -1.41
C THR A 50 11.01 -10.28 -2.19
N THR A 51 11.78 -9.47 -1.47
CA THR A 51 12.73 -8.50 -2.06
C THR A 51 14.17 -8.89 -1.71
N ILE A 52 15.00 -9.07 -2.74
CA ILE A 52 16.43 -9.35 -2.62
C ILE A 52 17.18 -8.05 -2.91
N ILE A 53 18.01 -7.59 -1.98
CA ILE A 53 18.72 -6.32 -2.05
C ILE A 53 20.22 -6.60 -2.11
N ASP A 54 20.86 -6.05 -3.15
CA ASP A 54 22.31 -6.08 -3.36
C ASP A 54 22.83 -7.53 -3.39
N GLY A 55 22.43 -8.25 -4.45
CA GLY A 55 22.89 -9.61 -4.73
C GLY A 55 24.36 -9.63 -5.16
N ALA A 56 25.08 -10.69 -4.80
CA ALA A 56 26.52 -10.82 -5.04
C ALA A 56 26.87 -11.32 -6.46
N GLY A 57 25.92 -11.27 -7.40
CA GLY A 57 26.13 -11.67 -8.79
C GLY A 57 27.12 -10.76 -9.54
N SER A 58 27.82 -11.31 -10.52
CA SER A 58 28.71 -10.51 -11.37
C SER A 58 27.90 -9.57 -12.26
N LYS A 59 28.33 -8.30 -12.35
CA LYS A 59 27.71 -7.32 -13.25
C LYS A 59 27.71 -7.80 -14.71
N ASP A 60 28.74 -8.52 -15.12
CA ASP A 60 28.87 -9.02 -16.49
C ASP A 60 27.85 -10.13 -16.77
N GLU A 61 27.63 -11.04 -15.82
CA GLU A 61 26.63 -12.10 -15.93
C GLU A 61 25.20 -11.54 -15.92
N ILE A 62 24.93 -10.56 -15.05
CA ILE A 62 23.64 -9.86 -15.02
C ILE A 62 23.40 -9.13 -16.35
N ASN A 63 24.40 -8.41 -16.87
CA ASN A 63 24.30 -7.72 -18.16
C ASN A 63 24.09 -8.71 -19.32
N ALA A 64 24.81 -9.83 -19.34
CA ALA A 64 24.62 -10.87 -20.33
C ALA A 64 23.19 -11.43 -20.28
N ARG A 65 22.65 -11.67 -19.07
CA ARG A 65 21.28 -12.14 -18.89
C ARG A 65 20.25 -11.10 -19.34
N VAL A 66 20.47 -9.82 -19.04
CA VAL A 66 19.65 -8.71 -19.52
C VAL A 66 19.62 -8.65 -21.05
N GLN A 67 20.76 -8.83 -21.71
CA GLN A 67 20.82 -8.84 -23.18
C GLN A 67 20.11 -10.05 -23.78
N GLN A 68 20.22 -11.24 -23.18
CA GLN A 68 19.48 -12.42 -23.60
C GLN A 68 17.97 -12.18 -23.57
N ILE A 69 17.46 -11.59 -22.49
CA ILE A 69 16.02 -11.29 -22.35
C ILE A 69 15.59 -10.23 -23.38
N LYS A 70 16.42 -9.21 -23.64
CA LYS A 70 16.14 -8.21 -24.68
C LYS A 70 16.06 -8.82 -26.08
N ALA A 71 16.93 -9.77 -26.42
CA ALA A 71 16.86 -10.49 -27.69
C ALA A 71 15.57 -11.32 -27.79
N GLN A 72 15.22 -12.05 -26.72
CA GLN A 72 13.95 -12.81 -26.66
C GLN A 72 12.71 -11.93 -26.84
N ILE A 73 12.73 -10.70 -26.32
CA ILE A 73 11.66 -9.71 -26.50
C ILE A 73 11.53 -9.28 -27.97
N ALA A 74 12.66 -9.14 -28.68
CA ALA A 74 12.67 -8.74 -30.08
C ALA A 74 12.16 -9.86 -31.01
N ASP A 75 12.48 -11.11 -30.67
CA ASP A 75 12.11 -12.28 -31.49
C ASP A 75 10.68 -12.78 -31.23
N THR A 76 10.05 -12.41 -30.11
CA THR A 76 8.70 -12.87 -29.78
C THR A 76 7.60 -12.11 -30.54
N THR A 77 6.71 -12.87 -31.15
CA THR A 77 5.49 -12.36 -31.81
C THR A 77 4.27 -12.34 -30.88
N SER A 78 4.37 -12.96 -29.71
CA SER A 78 3.30 -13.05 -28.70
C SER A 78 3.36 -11.84 -27.77
N ASP A 79 2.28 -11.05 -27.73
CA ASP A 79 2.18 -9.89 -26.84
C ASP A 79 2.22 -10.29 -25.36
N TYR A 80 1.61 -11.43 -25.03
CA TYR A 80 1.65 -12.00 -23.68
C TYR A 80 3.09 -12.33 -23.25
N ASP A 81 3.87 -13.01 -24.10
CA ASP A 81 5.24 -13.36 -23.76
C ASP A 81 6.14 -12.12 -23.70
N ARG A 82 5.89 -11.14 -24.58
CA ARG A 82 6.59 -9.85 -24.56
C ARG A 82 6.40 -9.14 -23.21
N GLU A 83 5.17 -9.04 -22.72
CA GLU A 83 4.87 -8.45 -21.41
C GLU A 83 5.59 -9.20 -20.28
N LYS A 84 5.56 -10.54 -20.30
CA LYS A 84 6.19 -11.33 -19.23
C LYS A 84 7.72 -11.29 -19.26
N LEU A 85 8.32 -11.16 -20.43
CA LEU A 85 9.77 -10.93 -20.56
C LEU A 85 10.14 -9.51 -20.11
N GLN A 86 9.32 -8.50 -20.39
CA GLN A 86 9.51 -7.14 -19.88
C GLN A 86 9.43 -7.08 -18.35
N GLU A 87 8.51 -7.80 -17.70
CA GLU A 87 8.47 -7.91 -16.24
C GLU A 87 9.78 -8.46 -15.67
N ARG A 88 10.34 -9.51 -16.29
CA ARG A 88 11.61 -10.12 -15.86
C ARG A 88 12.78 -9.16 -16.08
N LEU A 89 12.84 -8.54 -17.25
CA LEU A 89 13.84 -7.53 -17.58
C LEU A 89 13.81 -6.38 -16.58
N ALA A 90 12.63 -5.90 -16.23
CA ALA A 90 12.45 -4.82 -15.25
C ALA A 90 12.95 -5.23 -13.85
N LYS A 91 12.80 -6.49 -13.45
CA LYS A 91 13.34 -6.98 -12.15
C LYS A 91 14.85 -7.14 -12.14
N LEU A 92 15.47 -7.45 -13.27
CA LEU A 92 16.93 -7.60 -13.39
C LEU A 92 17.65 -6.26 -13.63
N ALA A 93 17.08 -5.39 -14.47
CA ALA A 93 17.64 -4.09 -14.81
C ALA A 93 17.20 -2.99 -13.83
N GLY A 94 16.01 -3.13 -13.24
CA GLY A 94 15.48 -2.22 -12.22
C GLY A 94 16.20 -2.46 -10.92
N GLY A 95 17.26 -1.69 -10.69
CA GLY A 95 17.99 -1.72 -9.43
C GLY A 95 17.09 -1.41 -8.24
N VAL A 96 17.46 -1.94 -7.07
CA VAL A 96 16.80 -1.62 -5.81
C VAL A 96 17.38 -0.32 -5.26
N ALA A 97 16.56 0.72 -5.14
CA ALA A 97 16.93 1.94 -4.44
C ALA A 97 16.74 1.75 -2.93
N VAL A 98 17.73 2.15 -2.12
CA VAL A 98 17.67 2.12 -0.65
C VAL A 98 17.68 3.55 -0.14
N ILE A 99 16.63 3.94 0.59
CA ILE A 99 16.53 5.25 1.26
C ILE A 99 16.89 5.07 2.72
N ASN A 100 17.95 5.76 3.17
CA ASN A 100 18.37 5.75 4.57
C ASN A 100 17.80 6.98 5.28
N VAL A 101 16.94 6.75 6.29
CA VAL A 101 16.30 7.82 7.06
C VAL A 101 17.02 8.01 8.39
N GLY A 102 17.56 9.21 8.63
CA GLY A 102 18.22 9.59 9.87
C GLY A 102 17.44 10.64 10.67
N ALA A 103 17.61 10.60 11.99
CA ALA A 103 17.04 11.54 12.97
C ALA A 103 17.91 11.61 14.23
N SER A 104 17.67 12.61 15.08
CA SER A 104 18.46 12.85 16.30
C SER A 104 18.07 11.94 17.47
N THR A 105 16.85 11.40 17.47
CA THR A 105 16.36 10.44 18.46
C THR A 105 15.72 9.22 17.79
N GLU A 106 15.65 8.10 18.49
CA GLU A 106 15.02 6.87 17.95
C GLU A 106 13.54 7.06 17.66
N SER A 107 12.81 7.76 18.54
CA SER A 107 11.38 8.03 18.37
C SER A 107 11.11 8.87 17.11
N GLU A 108 11.92 9.90 16.88
CA GLU A 108 11.84 10.73 15.66
C GLU A 108 12.24 9.93 14.42
N MET A 109 13.26 9.07 14.51
CA MET A 109 13.67 8.20 13.40
C MET A 109 12.52 7.29 12.96
N LYS A 110 11.81 6.69 13.92
CA LYS A 110 10.68 5.79 13.64
C LYS A 110 9.54 6.53 12.95
N GLU A 111 9.16 7.70 13.45
CA GLU A 111 8.09 8.51 12.84
C GLU A 111 8.48 8.98 11.42
N LYS A 112 9.68 9.52 11.26
CA LYS A 112 10.17 10.01 9.96
C LYS A 112 10.31 8.88 8.95
N LYS A 113 10.75 7.69 9.41
CA LYS A 113 10.81 6.49 8.58
C LYS A 113 9.41 6.08 8.11
N ALA A 114 8.44 5.99 9.01
CA ALA A 114 7.06 5.66 8.66
C ALA A 114 6.48 6.66 7.64
N ARG A 115 6.72 7.96 7.84
CA ARG A 115 6.28 9.00 6.90
C ARG A 115 6.89 8.86 5.50
N VAL A 116 8.15 8.45 5.41
CA VAL A 116 8.82 8.17 4.12
C VAL A 116 8.27 6.90 3.47
N GLU A 117 7.98 5.86 4.26
CA GLU A 117 7.34 4.64 3.77
C GLU A 117 5.95 4.93 3.21
N ASP A 118 5.12 5.70 3.93
CA ASP A 118 3.80 6.13 3.47
C ASP A 118 3.88 6.95 2.17
N ALA A 119 4.81 7.90 2.09
CA ALA A 119 5.01 8.70 0.88
C ALA A 119 5.44 7.84 -0.33
N LEU A 120 6.28 6.82 -0.12
CA LEU A 120 6.68 5.88 -1.16
C LEU A 120 5.48 5.07 -1.66
N HIS A 121 4.66 4.56 -0.75
CA HIS A 121 3.45 3.80 -1.10
C HIS A 121 2.41 4.66 -1.83
N ALA A 122 2.19 5.90 -1.37
CA ALA A 122 1.30 6.85 -2.02
C ALA A 122 1.76 7.19 -3.45
N THR A 123 3.08 7.43 -3.63
CA THR A 123 3.64 7.73 -4.95
C THR A 123 3.50 6.55 -5.91
N ARG A 124 3.74 5.32 -5.44
CA ARG A 124 3.52 4.10 -6.24
C ARG A 124 2.06 3.97 -6.66
N ALA A 125 1.13 4.13 -5.72
CA ALA A 125 -0.30 4.09 -6.00
C ALA A 125 -0.74 5.17 -7.01
N ALA A 126 -0.15 6.37 -6.92
CA ALA A 126 -0.42 7.47 -7.83
C ALA A 126 0.09 7.20 -9.25
N VAL A 127 1.23 6.52 -9.39
CA VAL A 127 1.75 6.10 -10.71
C VAL A 127 0.87 5.02 -11.34
N GLU A 128 0.28 4.14 -10.53
CA GLU A 128 -0.54 3.01 -11.01
C GLU A 128 -1.93 3.44 -11.52
N GLU A 129 -2.70 4.20 -10.72
CA GLU A 129 -4.09 4.56 -11.04
C GLU A 129 -4.31 6.08 -11.21
N GLY A 130 -3.24 6.87 -11.20
CA GLY A 130 -3.31 8.33 -11.29
C GLY A 130 -3.68 9.01 -9.97
N ILE A 131 -4.06 10.29 -10.08
CA ILE A 131 -4.35 11.16 -8.95
C ILE A 131 -5.72 11.82 -9.08
N VAL A 132 -6.31 12.18 -7.93
CA VAL A 132 -7.57 12.91 -7.81
C VAL A 132 -7.40 14.12 -6.87
N PRO A 133 -8.31 15.12 -6.92
CA PRO A 133 -8.34 16.21 -5.94
C PRO A 133 -8.48 15.65 -4.52
N GLY A 134 -7.52 15.94 -3.66
CA GLY A 134 -7.47 15.40 -2.31
C GLY A 134 -8.40 16.10 -1.32
N GLY A 135 -8.20 15.86 -0.03
CA GLY A 135 -8.98 16.50 1.04
C GLY A 135 -10.45 16.09 1.03
N GLY A 136 -10.76 14.88 0.57
CA GLY A 136 -12.14 14.38 0.46
C GLY A 136 -12.96 14.94 -0.71
N VAL A 137 -12.41 15.87 -1.50
CA VAL A 137 -13.13 16.49 -2.64
C VAL A 137 -13.53 15.44 -3.67
N ALA A 138 -12.65 14.51 -4.01
CA ALA A 138 -12.95 13.43 -4.95
C ALA A 138 -14.21 12.62 -4.55
N LEU A 139 -14.37 12.31 -3.25
CA LEU A 139 -15.52 11.58 -2.72
C LEU A 139 -16.81 12.42 -2.78
N ILE A 140 -16.72 13.72 -2.47
CA ILE A 140 -17.84 14.65 -2.64
C ILE A 140 -18.28 14.71 -4.11
N ARG A 141 -17.33 14.77 -5.05
CA ARG A 141 -17.64 14.77 -6.49
C ARG A 141 -18.25 13.45 -6.95
N ALA A 142 -17.83 12.33 -6.38
CA ALA A 142 -18.38 11.02 -6.69
C ALA A 142 -19.86 10.88 -6.30
N GLN A 143 -20.39 11.72 -5.38
CA GLN A 143 -21.80 11.69 -4.99
C GLN A 143 -22.76 11.86 -6.17
N SER A 144 -22.43 12.68 -7.17
CA SER A 144 -23.32 12.89 -8.32
C SER A 144 -23.52 11.63 -9.17
N ALA A 145 -22.60 10.67 -9.12
CA ALA A 145 -22.77 9.39 -9.81
C ALA A 145 -23.94 8.58 -9.22
N LEU A 146 -24.24 8.77 -7.93
CA LEU A 146 -25.34 8.10 -7.24
C LEU A 146 -26.72 8.62 -7.68
N ASP A 147 -26.80 9.80 -8.31
CA ASP A 147 -28.07 10.36 -8.81
C ASP A 147 -28.65 9.52 -9.97
N ASN A 148 -27.79 8.77 -10.68
CA ASN A 148 -28.17 7.89 -11.76
C ASN A 148 -28.56 6.48 -11.29
N VAL A 149 -28.39 6.17 -10.00
CA VAL A 149 -28.74 4.87 -9.43
C VAL A 149 -30.26 4.82 -9.20
N LYS A 150 -30.96 4.08 -10.05
CA LYS A 150 -32.40 3.83 -9.89
C LYS A 150 -32.61 2.81 -8.77
N ALA A 151 -33.04 3.30 -7.61
CA ALA A 151 -33.31 2.49 -6.44
C ALA A 151 -34.62 2.93 -5.76
N GLU A 152 -35.35 1.96 -5.23
CA GLU A 152 -36.61 2.17 -4.51
C GLU A 152 -36.55 1.46 -3.14
N GLY A 153 -37.43 1.85 -2.22
CA GLY A 153 -37.53 1.24 -0.90
C GLY A 153 -36.20 1.26 -0.14
N GLU A 154 -35.83 0.11 0.44
CA GLU A 154 -34.63 -0.07 1.28
C GLU A 154 -33.32 0.14 0.50
N VAL A 155 -33.31 -0.18 -0.81
CA VAL A 155 -32.12 0.02 -1.65
C VAL A 155 -31.79 1.51 -1.78
N LYS A 156 -32.81 2.37 -1.83
CA LYS A 156 -32.61 3.83 -1.85
C LYS A 156 -31.97 4.32 -0.56
N ILE A 157 -32.37 3.77 0.59
CA ILE A 157 -31.75 4.08 1.89
C ILE A 157 -30.26 3.71 1.87
N GLY A 158 -29.91 2.56 1.30
CA GLY A 158 -28.51 2.15 1.10
C GLY A 158 -27.71 3.15 0.25
N VAL A 159 -28.29 3.64 -0.85
CA VAL A 159 -27.67 4.69 -1.69
C VAL A 159 -27.44 5.97 -0.88
N ASP A 160 -28.42 6.40 -0.07
CA ASP A 160 -28.32 7.60 0.76
C ASP A 160 -27.27 7.44 1.88
N ILE A 161 -27.09 6.24 2.44
CA ILE A 161 -26.03 5.93 3.39
C ILE A 161 -24.66 6.14 2.76
N VAL A 162 -24.42 5.56 1.58
CA VAL A 162 -23.14 5.72 0.85
C VAL A 162 -22.90 7.18 0.51
N ARG A 163 -23.94 7.88 0.03
CA ARG A 163 -23.87 9.31 -0.27
C ARG A 163 -23.38 10.09 0.94
N ARG A 164 -24.00 9.91 2.10
CA ARG A 164 -23.59 10.60 3.34
C ARG A 164 -22.19 10.19 3.79
N ALA A 165 -21.82 8.91 3.67
CA ALA A 165 -20.50 8.42 4.06
C ALA A 165 -19.36 9.08 3.27
N CYS A 166 -19.58 9.40 1.99
CA CYS A 166 -18.59 10.11 1.16
C CYS A 166 -18.22 11.51 1.70
N GLU A 167 -19.05 12.12 2.56
CA GLU A 167 -18.72 13.41 3.19
C GLU A 167 -17.83 13.26 4.41
N ALA A 168 -17.86 12.10 5.07
CA ALA A 168 -17.22 11.91 6.37
C ALA A 168 -15.72 12.26 6.36
N PRO A 169 -14.92 11.93 5.32
CA PRO A 169 -13.51 12.31 5.30
C PRO A 169 -13.27 13.82 5.32
N LEU A 170 -13.99 14.59 4.49
CA LEU A 170 -13.87 16.05 4.49
C LEU A 170 -14.38 16.64 5.82
N ARG A 171 -15.50 16.13 6.35
CA ARG A 171 -16.03 16.58 7.64
C ARG A 171 -15.01 16.39 8.75
N GLN A 172 -14.40 15.21 8.84
CA GLN A 172 -13.40 14.90 9.86
C GLN A 172 -12.18 15.81 9.77
N LEU A 173 -11.70 16.11 8.56
CA LEU A 173 -10.57 17.04 8.38
C LEU A 173 -10.92 18.44 8.90
N VAL A 174 -12.11 18.94 8.59
CA VAL A 174 -12.56 20.28 9.00
C VAL A 174 -12.84 20.35 10.51
N GLU A 175 -13.45 19.31 11.08
CA GLU A 175 -13.68 19.19 12.53
C GLU A 175 -12.37 19.12 13.32
N ASN A 176 -11.37 18.39 12.82
CA ASN A 176 -10.04 18.35 13.42
C ASN A 176 -9.35 19.73 13.43
N ALA A 177 -9.74 20.63 12.52
CA ALA A 177 -9.30 22.02 12.51
C ALA A 177 -10.18 22.97 13.34
N GLY A 178 -11.21 22.45 14.03
CA GLY A 178 -12.10 23.23 14.88
C GLY A 178 -13.11 24.11 14.13
N LEU A 179 -13.42 23.76 12.88
CA LEU A 179 -14.33 24.52 12.01
C LEU A 179 -15.66 23.77 11.79
N ASP A 180 -16.69 24.48 11.34
CA ASP A 180 -17.99 23.87 11.02
C ASP A 180 -17.92 23.12 9.67
N ALA A 181 -17.86 21.80 9.76
CA ALA A 181 -17.84 20.90 8.63
C ALA A 181 -19.05 21.01 7.70
N SER A 182 -20.24 21.37 8.20
CA SER A 182 -21.45 21.43 7.39
C SER A 182 -21.39 22.58 6.38
N ILE A 183 -20.82 23.72 6.79
CA ILE A 183 -20.61 24.88 5.91
C ILE A 183 -19.60 24.52 4.82
N VAL A 184 -18.47 23.94 5.21
CA VAL A 184 -17.40 23.59 4.26
C VAL A 184 -17.85 22.54 3.26
N VAL A 185 -18.49 21.46 3.72
CA VAL A 185 -19.00 20.40 2.84
C VAL A 185 -20.02 20.95 1.85
N GLN A 186 -20.94 21.82 2.29
CA GLN A 186 -21.96 22.38 1.42
C GLN A 186 -21.36 23.27 0.32
N GLU A 187 -20.38 24.09 0.67
CA GLU A 187 -19.66 24.94 -0.29
C GLU A 187 -18.86 24.11 -1.31
N VAL A 188 -18.11 23.11 -0.82
CA VAL A 188 -17.37 22.20 -1.68
C VAL A 188 -18.32 21.44 -2.59
N ARG A 189 -19.47 20.94 -2.09
CA ARG A 189 -20.47 20.22 -2.90
C ARG A 189 -21.07 21.12 -4.00
N SER A 190 -21.33 22.38 -3.70
CA SER A 190 -21.89 23.35 -4.65
C SER A 190 -20.90 23.76 -5.74
N SER A 191 -19.61 23.54 -5.49
CA SER A 191 -18.51 23.82 -6.41
C SER A 191 -18.26 22.70 -7.42
N LYS A 192 -17.45 22.97 -8.46
CA LYS A 192 -17.14 22.03 -9.55
C LYS A 192 -15.65 21.71 -9.66
N GLY A 193 -15.35 20.60 -10.32
CA GLY A 193 -13.98 20.17 -10.62
C GLY A 193 -13.14 19.99 -9.36
N ALA A 194 -11.89 20.46 -9.41
CA ALA A 194 -10.92 20.35 -8.32
C ALA A 194 -11.10 21.40 -7.22
N HIS A 195 -12.15 22.23 -7.25
CA HIS A 195 -12.36 23.23 -6.22
C HIS A 195 -12.72 22.56 -4.88
N GLY A 196 -12.02 22.93 -3.82
CA GLY A 196 -12.12 22.33 -2.49
C GLY A 196 -11.71 23.29 -1.39
N TYR A 197 -11.49 22.74 -0.19
CA TYR A 197 -11.06 23.50 0.99
C TYR A 197 -9.70 23.00 1.49
N ASP A 198 -8.70 23.86 1.44
CA ASP A 198 -7.40 23.63 2.05
C ASP A 198 -7.51 23.92 3.55
N VAL A 199 -7.64 22.85 4.35
CA VAL A 199 -7.79 22.93 5.80
C VAL A 199 -6.55 23.54 6.48
N ALA A 200 -5.35 23.32 5.92
CA ALA A 200 -4.12 23.83 6.50
C ALA A 200 -3.99 25.36 6.34
N LYS A 201 -4.49 25.90 5.23
CA LYS A 201 -4.52 27.36 4.97
C LYS A 201 -5.85 28.03 5.33
N GLY A 202 -6.89 27.25 5.59
CA GLY A 202 -8.24 27.74 5.87
C GLY A 202 -8.91 28.42 4.66
N ALA A 203 -8.58 28.00 3.43
CA ALA A 203 -9.00 28.70 2.22
C ALA A 203 -9.58 27.77 1.15
N TYR A 204 -10.55 28.28 0.39
CA TYR A 204 -11.10 27.59 -0.77
C TYR A 204 -10.23 27.80 -2.01
N GLY A 205 -10.09 26.78 -2.84
CA GLY A 205 -9.24 26.86 -4.03
C GLY A 205 -9.20 25.58 -4.84
N ASP A 206 -8.42 25.59 -5.92
CA ASP A 206 -8.15 24.40 -6.72
C ASP A 206 -7.15 23.51 -5.99
N MET A 207 -7.61 22.34 -5.53
CA MET A 207 -6.82 21.43 -4.70
C MET A 207 -5.62 20.85 -5.46
N ILE A 208 -5.76 20.60 -6.77
CA ILE A 208 -4.66 20.08 -7.58
C ILE A 208 -3.58 21.15 -7.70
N LYS A 209 -3.96 22.41 -8.00
CA LYS A 209 -3.00 23.52 -8.06
C LYS A 209 -2.37 23.83 -6.70
N ALA A 210 -3.09 23.59 -5.61
CA ALA A 210 -2.58 23.72 -4.26
C ALA A 210 -1.64 22.57 -3.84
N GLY A 211 -1.51 21.52 -4.66
CA GLY A 211 -0.70 20.33 -4.36
C GLY A 211 -1.37 19.34 -3.40
N ILE A 212 -2.67 19.52 -3.12
CA ILE A 212 -3.46 18.63 -2.28
C ILE A 212 -4.12 17.59 -3.17
N ILE A 213 -3.38 16.51 -3.40
CA ILE A 213 -3.74 15.42 -4.31
C ILE A 213 -3.70 14.09 -3.56
N ASP A 214 -4.63 13.21 -3.88
CA ASP A 214 -4.67 11.85 -3.35
C ASP A 214 -4.51 10.85 -4.51
N PRO A 215 -3.82 9.71 -4.31
CA PRO A 215 -3.79 8.64 -5.29
C PRO A 215 -5.19 8.05 -5.51
N THR A 216 -5.63 7.91 -6.77
CA THR A 216 -6.96 7.38 -7.11
C THR A 216 -7.21 6.02 -6.46
N LYS A 217 -6.19 5.14 -6.50
CA LYS A 217 -6.23 3.81 -5.92
C LYS A 217 -6.58 3.84 -4.43
N VAL A 218 -5.98 4.77 -3.67
CA VAL A 218 -6.18 4.87 -2.23
C VAL A 218 -7.61 5.30 -1.93
N THR A 219 -8.12 6.33 -2.61
CA THR A 219 -9.50 6.81 -2.41
C THR A 219 -10.53 5.72 -2.75
N ARG A 220 -10.34 5.02 -3.87
CA ARG A 220 -11.22 3.93 -4.33
C ARG A 220 -11.19 2.75 -3.36
N SER A 221 -10.00 2.24 -3.04
CA SER A 221 -9.84 1.09 -2.15
C SER A 221 -10.33 1.37 -0.74
N ALA A 222 -10.15 2.59 -0.23
CA ALA A 222 -10.68 2.98 1.09
C ALA A 222 -12.22 2.88 1.12
N LEU A 223 -12.90 3.41 0.09
CA LEU A 223 -14.36 3.34 0.00
C LEU A 223 -14.87 1.90 -0.18
N GLU A 224 -14.26 1.12 -1.06
CA GLU A 224 -14.63 -0.28 -1.31
C GLU A 224 -14.48 -1.14 -0.05
N ASN A 225 -13.34 -1.04 0.64
CA ASN A 225 -13.08 -1.82 1.85
C ASN A 225 -14.02 -1.39 2.99
N ALA A 226 -14.26 -0.09 3.16
CA ALA A 226 -15.20 0.41 4.16
C ALA A 226 -16.63 -0.10 3.89
N ALA A 227 -17.10 -0.01 2.64
CA ALA A 227 -18.40 -0.52 2.24
C ALA A 227 -18.50 -2.04 2.42
N SER A 228 -17.45 -2.80 2.12
CA SER A 228 -17.42 -4.25 2.29
C SER A 228 -17.60 -4.66 3.76
N ILE A 229 -16.88 -4.02 4.68
CA ILE A 229 -16.97 -4.34 6.11
C ILE A 229 -18.30 -3.83 6.69
N ALA A 230 -18.73 -2.63 6.34
CA ALA A 230 -20.01 -2.09 6.78
C ALA A 230 -21.19 -2.97 6.31
N GLY A 231 -21.16 -3.44 5.06
CA GLY A 231 -22.17 -4.35 4.52
C GLY A 231 -22.26 -5.66 5.31
N LEU A 232 -21.12 -6.25 5.69
CA LEU A 232 -21.09 -7.45 6.53
C LEU A 232 -21.69 -7.18 7.92
N LEU A 233 -21.32 -6.06 8.55
CA LEU A 233 -21.81 -5.71 9.88
C LEU A 233 -23.32 -5.43 9.89
N LEU A 234 -23.85 -4.77 8.86
CA LEU A 234 -25.28 -4.45 8.76
C LEU A 234 -26.18 -5.68 8.65
N VAL A 235 -25.67 -6.80 8.12
CA VAL A 235 -26.41 -8.08 8.03
C VAL A 235 -26.11 -9.03 9.17
N THR A 236 -25.30 -8.63 10.15
CA THR A 236 -24.92 -9.47 11.29
C THR A 236 -25.98 -9.38 12.39
N GLU A 237 -26.82 -10.41 12.49
CA GLU A 237 -27.89 -10.51 13.51
C GLU A 237 -27.39 -11.05 14.87
N ALA A 238 -26.32 -11.85 14.88
CA ALA A 238 -25.79 -12.46 16.09
C ALA A 238 -24.26 -12.58 16.04
N MET A 239 -23.62 -12.44 17.21
CA MET A 239 -22.18 -12.61 17.38
C MET A 239 -21.92 -13.53 18.57
N ILE A 240 -21.05 -14.52 18.37
CA ILE A 240 -20.57 -15.41 19.45
C ILE A 240 -19.20 -14.89 19.87
N ALA A 241 -19.07 -14.54 21.16
CA ALA A 241 -17.84 -14.04 21.74
C ALA A 241 -17.37 -14.93 22.90
N GLU A 242 -16.08 -14.90 23.20
CA GLU A 242 -15.55 -15.54 24.40
C GLU A 242 -16.05 -14.81 25.67
N ILE A 243 -16.34 -15.57 26.72
CA ILE A 243 -16.70 -14.99 28.02
C ILE A 243 -15.47 -14.24 28.56
N PRO A 244 -15.60 -12.95 28.97
CA PRO A 244 -14.49 -12.21 29.56
C PRO A 244 -13.87 -12.98 30.72
N LYS A 245 -12.56 -13.23 30.65
CA LYS A 245 -11.83 -13.86 31.74
C LYS A 245 -11.82 -12.91 32.93
N LYS A 246 -12.20 -13.39 34.12
CA LYS A 246 -11.96 -12.64 35.35
C LYS A 246 -10.46 -12.62 35.61
N GLU A 247 -9.86 -11.43 35.57
CA GLU A 247 -8.49 -11.28 36.05
C GLU A 247 -8.48 -11.66 37.55
N PRO A 248 -7.55 -12.52 37.99
CA PRO A 248 -7.38 -12.78 39.41
C PRO A 248 -7.06 -11.45 40.10
N PRO A 249 -7.63 -11.18 41.30
CA PRO A 249 -7.31 -9.96 42.03
C PRO A 249 -5.79 -9.84 42.13
N ALA A 250 -5.26 -8.71 41.64
CA ALA A 250 -3.85 -8.41 41.76
C ALA A 250 -3.44 -8.59 43.23
N PRO A 251 -2.33 -9.29 43.52
CA PRO A 251 -1.90 -9.49 44.90
C PRO A 251 -1.81 -8.12 45.59
N PRO A 252 -2.32 -7.98 46.82
CA PRO A 252 -2.20 -6.72 47.54
C PRO A 252 -0.74 -6.32 47.57
N MET A 253 -0.42 -5.19 46.93
CA MET A 253 0.90 -4.56 47.04
C MET A 253 1.18 -4.37 48.53
N PRO A 254 2.29 -4.92 49.07
CA PRO A 254 2.64 -4.73 50.47
C PRO A 254 2.68 -3.23 50.77
N GLY A 255 1.91 -2.82 51.79
CA GLY A 255 1.84 -1.43 52.23
C GLY A 255 3.24 -0.89 52.52
N GLY A 256 3.73 -0.02 51.64
CA GLY A 256 4.86 0.85 51.90
C GLY A 256 4.36 2.04 52.70
N GLY A 257 4.66 2.04 53.99
CA GLY A 257 4.59 3.23 54.83
C GLY A 257 5.62 4.30 54.41
N MET A 258 5.61 5.41 55.15
CA MET A 258 6.25 6.71 54.91
C MET A 258 5.53 7.58 53.87
N ASP A 259 5.20 8.84 54.12
CA ASP A 259 5.46 9.70 55.27
C ASP A 259 4.47 10.87 55.22
N GLY A 260 4.00 11.30 56.40
CA GLY A 260 3.45 12.62 56.54
C GLY A 260 4.57 13.65 56.42
N MET A 261 4.41 14.61 55.51
CA MET A 261 5.01 15.94 55.62
C MET A 261 4.08 16.92 54.89
N TYR A 262 3.57 17.84 55.71
CA TYR A 262 2.84 19.09 55.47
C TYR A 262 2.71 19.60 54.03
#